data_AF-A0ABD0QQI9-F1
#
_entry.id   AF-A0ABD0QQI9-F1
#
_cell.length_a   1.000
_cell.length_b   1.000
_cell.length_c   1.000
_cell.angle_alpha   90.00
_cell.angle_beta   90.00
_cell.angle_gamma   90.00
#
_symmetry.space_group_name_H-M   'P 1'
#
loop_
_entity.id
_entity.type
_entity.pdbx_description
1 polymer ?
#
loop_
_entity_poly.entity_id
_entity_poly.type
_entity_poly.pdbx_seq_one_letter_code
_entity_poly.pdbx_strand_id
1 'polypeptide(L)'
;ISLMGFAKYLGGEENSVVPPERLDIIDDMNQPLSHYFINSSHNTYLTVGQLTGLSSVEMYRQVLLTGCRCIELDCWKGRPPEEEPIITHGFTMTTEISFK
;
A
#
# COMPACT_ATOMS: atom_id res chain seq x y z
N ILE A 1 -15.76 -40.72 -16.00
CA ILE A 1 -15.66 -39.75 -14.88
C ILE A 1 -17.03 -39.68 -14.20
N SER A 2 -17.13 -39.71 -12.86
CA SER A 2 -18.43 -39.51 -12.18
C SER A 2 -18.75 -38.00 -12.14
N LEU A 3 -20.02 -37.64 -11.95
CA LEU A 3 -20.41 -36.24 -11.74
C LEU A 3 -19.60 -35.58 -10.62
N MET A 4 -19.37 -36.30 -9.52
CA MET A 4 -18.54 -35.82 -8.41
C MET A 4 -17.07 -35.64 -8.80
N GLY A 5 -16.51 -36.56 -9.61
CA GLY A 5 -15.15 -36.43 -10.13
C GLY A 5 -15.00 -35.23 -11.07
N PHE A 6 -15.99 -34.97 -11.91
CA PHE A 6 -16.01 -33.79 -12.78
C PHE A 6 -16.15 -32.49 -11.98
N ALA A 7 -17.05 -32.44 -11.00
CA ALA A 7 -17.20 -31.28 -10.13
C ALA A 7 -15.91 -30.97 -9.34
N LYS A 8 -15.22 -32.00 -8.83
CA LYS A 8 -13.91 -31.85 -8.18
C LYS A 8 -12.83 -31.34 -9.13
N TYR A 9 -12.83 -31.81 -10.37
CA TYR A 9 -11.89 -31.34 -11.40
C TYR A 9 -12.09 -29.86 -11.73
N LEU A 10 -13.34 -29.42 -11.90
CA LEU A 10 -13.65 -28.01 -12.24
C LEU A 10 -13.13 -27.01 -11.20
N GLY A 11 -13.08 -27.40 -9.91
CA GLY A 11 -12.52 -26.59 -8.83
C GLY A 11 -11.13 -27.02 -8.37
N GLY A 12 -10.47 -27.91 -9.11
CA GLY A 12 -9.13 -28.39 -8.78
C GLY A 12 -8.04 -27.39 -9.17
N GLU A 13 -6.85 -27.53 -8.59
CA GLU A 13 -5.70 -26.65 -8.84
C GLU A 13 -5.28 -26.63 -10.32
N GLU A 14 -5.40 -27.78 -11.00
CA GLU A 14 -5.14 -27.95 -12.44
C GLU A 14 -6.08 -27.12 -13.34
N ASN A 15 -7.21 -26.65 -12.81
CA ASN A 15 -8.19 -25.83 -13.52
C ASN A 15 -8.31 -24.42 -12.91
N SER A 16 -7.20 -23.91 -12.34
CA SER A 16 -7.12 -22.52 -11.86
C SER A 16 -7.37 -21.53 -12.99
N VAL A 17 -8.12 -20.46 -12.68
CA VAL A 17 -8.39 -19.36 -13.63
C VAL A 17 -7.14 -18.55 -13.95
N VAL A 18 -6.18 -18.50 -13.01
CA VAL A 18 -4.89 -17.83 -13.20
C VAL A 18 -3.79 -18.89 -13.23
N PRO A 19 -2.95 -18.91 -14.30
CA PRO A 19 -1.76 -19.76 -14.33
C PRO A 19 -0.84 -19.44 -13.14
N PRO A 20 -0.34 -20.45 -12.40
CA PRO A 20 0.49 -20.22 -11.22
C PRO A 20 1.71 -19.33 -11.46
N GLU A 21 2.33 -19.42 -12.65
CA GLU A 21 3.52 -18.66 -13.01
C GLU A 21 3.27 -17.15 -13.05
N ARG A 22 2.02 -16.71 -13.24
CA ARG A 22 1.65 -15.28 -13.19
C ARG A 22 1.64 -14.71 -11.77
N LEU A 23 1.70 -15.56 -10.75
CA LEU A 23 1.79 -15.16 -9.35
C LEU A 23 3.25 -15.11 -8.85
N ASP A 24 4.19 -15.66 -9.63
CA ASP A 24 5.61 -15.62 -9.36
C ASP A 24 6.27 -14.34 -9.90
N ILE A 25 7.52 -14.10 -9.48
CA ILE A 25 8.35 -13.02 -10.04
C ILE A 25 8.93 -13.50 -11.37
N ILE A 26 8.28 -13.11 -12.48
CA ILE A 26 8.65 -13.54 -13.84
C ILE A 26 9.20 -12.40 -14.72
N ASP A 27 8.99 -11.15 -14.33
CA ASP A 27 9.48 -10.00 -15.07
C ASP A 27 11.01 -9.86 -14.92
N ASP A 28 11.69 -9.36 -15.95
CA ASP A 28 13.11 -9.03 -15.85
C ASP A 28 13.29 -7.86 -14.88
N MET A 29 13.95 -8.10 -13.74
CA MET A 29 14.19 -7.11 -12.68
C MET A 29 15.52 -6.35 -12.84
N ASN A 30 16.18 -6.42 -13.99
CA ASN A 30 17.48 -5.77 -14.26
C ASN A 30 17.40 -4.53 -15.17
N GLN A 31 16.20 -4.11 -15.59
CA GLN A 31 16.01 -2.88 -16.36
C GLN A 31 16.14 -1.64 -15.47
N PRO A 32 16.34 -0.44 -16.05
CA PRO A 32 16.28 0.81 -15.30
C PRO A 32 14.91 1.01 -14.61
N LEU A 33 14.91 1.67 -13.44
CA LEU A 33 13.70 1.89 -12.62
C LEU A 33 12.53 2.52 -13.40
N SER A 34 12.82 3.41 -14.35
CA SER A 34 11.83 4.10 -15.18
C SER A 34 11.06 3.19 -16.15
N HIS A 35 11.43 1.91 -16.26
CA HIS A 35 10.77 0.95 -17.14
C HIS A 35 9.68 0.13 -16.44
N TYR A 36 9.47 0.35 -15.14
CA TYR A 36 8.50 -0.41 -14.34
C TYR A 36 7.34 0.47 -13.88
N PHE A 37 6.16 -0.13 -13.78
CA PHE A 37 5.09 0.44 -12.97
C PHE A 37 5.41 0.24 -11.48
N ILE A 38 5.32 1.30 -10.70
CA ILE A 38 5.63 1.29 -9.27
C ILE A 38 4.33 1.50 -8.49
N ASN A 39 3.97 0.51 -7.68
CA ASN A 39 2.87 0.65 -6.73
C ASN A 39 3.20 1.76 -5.72
N SER A 40 2.42 2.84 -5.77
CA SER A 40 2.73 4.11 -5.09
C SER A 40 1.51 4.62 -4.33
N SER A 41 1.74 5.22 -3.16
CA SER A 41 0.72 5.78 -2.29
C SER A 41 0.86 7.29 -2.18
N HIS A 42 -0.26 8.00 -2.21
CA HIS A 42 -0.36 9.45 -2.05
C HIS A 42 -0.98 9.78 -0.68
N ASN A 43 -0.43 10.78 0.01
CA ASN A 43 -0.79 11.17 1.37
C ASN A 43 -0.97 9.97 2.30
N THR A 44 0.06 9.11 2.34
CA THR A 44 -0.01 7.77 2.95
C THR A 44 -0.48 7.77 4.40
N TYR A 45 -0.17 8.83 5.15
CA TYR A 45 -0.58 8.97 6.54
C TYR A 45 -2.10 9.12 6.74
N LEU A 46 -2.86 9.57 5.73
CA LEU A 46 -4.31 9.79 5.84
C LEU A 46 -5.10 8.48 5.75
N THR A 47 -6.02 8.29 6.69
CA THR A 47 -6.90 7.11 6.73
C THR A 47 -8.24 7.33 6.00
N VAL A 48 -8.66 8.58 5.83
CA VAL A 48 -9.99 8.95 5.32
C VAL A 48 -9.91 10.16 4.37
N GLY A 49 -10.55 11.29 4.70
CA GLY A 49 -10.62 12.48 3.87
C GLY A 49 -9.36 13.34 3.90
N GLN A 50 -9.23 14.18 2.88
CA GLN A 50 -8.13 15.15 2.74
C GLN A 50 -8.31 16.37 3.65
N LEU A 51 -9.53 16.80 3.93
CA LEU A 51 -9.78 18.05 4.70
C LEU A 51 -9.99 17.80 6.19
N THR A 52 -10.59 16.66 6.54
CA THR A 52 -10.92 16.24 7.89
C THR A 52 -10.64 14.75 7.99
N GLY A 53 -10.03 14.29 9.09
CA GLY A 53 -9.68 12.89 9.20
C GLY A 53 -8.55 12.55 10.16
N LEU A 54 -8.36 11.26 10.38
CA LEU A 54 -7.24 10.75 11.16
C LEU A 54 -6.02 10.52 10.26
N SER A 55 -4.88 11.00 10.72
CA SER A 55 -3.55 10.56 10.29
C SER A 55 -3.09 9.40 11.18
N SER A 56 -2.47 8.38 10.61
CA SER A 56 -2.05 7.17 11.34
C SER A 56 -0.73 6.61 10.83
N VAL A 57 0.15 6.28 11.78
CA VAL A 57 1.41 5.56 11.52
C VAL A 57 1.14 4.17 10.92
N GLU A 58 0.02 3.55 11.30
CA GLU A 58 -0.34 2.21 10.82
C GLU A 58 -0.57 2.16 9.31
N MET A 59 -0.96 3.28 8.68
CA MET A 59 -1.15 3.30 7.23
C MET A 59 0.13 3.02 6.46
N TYR A 60 1.27 3.53 6.93
CA TYR A 60 2.57 3.21 6.35
C TYR A 60 2.86 1.71 6.41
N ARG A 61 2.59 1.08 7.55
CA ARG A 61 2.75 -0.37 7.72
C ARG A 61 1.87 -1.13 6.73
N GLN A 62 0.59 -0.78 6.64
CA GLN A 62 -0.37 -1.48 5.80
C GLN A 62 -0.01 -1.38 4.32
N VAL A 63 0.31 -0.20 3.80
CA VAL A 63 0.66 -0.07 2.38
C VAL A 63 1.96 -0.79 2.03
N LEU A 64 2.95 -0.78 2.93
CA LEU A 64 4.21 -1.50 2.71
C LEU A 64 4.00 -3.03 2.72
N LEU A 65 3.11 -3.54 3.59
CA LEU A 65 2.75 -4.96 3.65
C LEU A 65 1.97 -5.41 2.41
N THR A 66 1.18 -4.54 1.78
CA THR A 66 0.44 -4.83 0.54
C THR A 66 1.24 -4.55 -0.73
N GLY A 67 2.55 -4.30 -0.60
CA GLY A 67 3.47 -4.21 -1.73
C GLY A 67 3.68 -2.81 -2.29
N CYS A 68 3.16 -1.75 -1.66
CA CYS A 68 3.50 -0.37 -2.02
C CYS A 68 5.01 -0.13 -1.88
N ARG A 69 5.64 0.51 -2.85
CA ARG A 69 7.10 0.78 -2.90
C ARG A 69 7.44 2.28 -2.86
N CYS A 70 6.44 3.16 -2.87
CA CYS A 70 6.61 4.61 -2.77
C CYS A 70 5.54 5.19 -1.84
N ILE A 71 5.96 5.93 -0.81
CA ILE A 71 5.08 6.54 0.20
C ILE A 71 5.36 8.03 0.32
N GLU A 72 4.37 8.78 0.76
CA GLU A 72 4.43 10.24 0.90
C GLU A 72 4.41 10.65 2.37
N LEU A 73 5.25 11.63 2.72
CA LEU A 73 5.38 12.19 4.06
C LEU A 73 5.31 13.72 4.00
N ASP A 74 4.18 14.29 4.39
CA ASP A 74 4.02 15.75 4.48
C ASP A 74 4.55 16.25 5.81
N CYS A 75 5.82 16.65 5.82
CA CYS A 75 6.53 17.02 7.03
C CYS A 75 6.33 18.51 7.37
N TRP A 76 5.95 18.79 8.61
CA TRP A 76 5.75 20.15 9.13
C TRP A 76 6.59 20.41 10.37
N LYS A 77 6.86 21.69 10.64
CA LYS A 77 7.53 22.11 11.87
C LYS A 77 6.66 21.75 13.08
N GLY A 78 7.29 21.22 14.12
CA GLY A 78 6.67 20.99 15.42
C GLY A 78 6.11 22.26 16.05
N ARG A 79 5.13 22.07 16.93
CA ARG A 79 4.56 23.15 17.73
C ARG A 79 5.35 23.31 19.04
N PRO A 80 5.46 24.52 19.59
CA PRO A 80 6.01 24.71 20.94
C PRO A 80 5.15 23.99 22.00
N PRO A 81 5.76 23.52 23.11
CA PRO A 81 7.17 23.66 23.49
C PRO A 81 8.11 22.58 22.94
N GLU A 82 7.60 21.45 22.42
CA GLU A 82 8.44 20.31 22.04
C GLU A 82 9.23 20.56 20.74
N GLU A 83 8.67 21.33 19.80
CA GLU A 83 9.28 21.67 18.49
C GLU A 83 9.70 20.47 17.62
N GLU A 84 9.21 19.25 17.93
CA GLU A 84 9.50 18.03 17.17
C GLU A 84 8.72 17.96 15.84
N PRO A 85 9.34 17.54 14.71
CA PRO A 85 8.67 17.44 13.42
C PRO A 85 7.44 16.52 13.45
N ILE A 86 6.40 16.93 12.72
CA ILE A 86 5.13 16.19 12.61
C ILE A 86 4.82 15.88 11.15
N ILE A 87 3.90 14.93 10.94
CA ILE A 87 3.29 14.64 9.64
C ILE A 87 1.79 14.94 9.72
N THR A 88 1.28 15.75 8.79
CA THR A 88 -0.14 16.10 8.66
C THR A 88 -0.42 16.76 7.30
N HIS A 89 -1.69 16.88 6.93
CA HIS A 89 -2.09 17.61 5.74
C HIS A 89 -2.27 19.10 6.04
N GLY A 90 -1.45 19.92 5.38
CA GLY A 90 -1.26 21.34 5.69
C GLY A 90 -2.54 22.17 5.72
N PHE A 91 -2.67 22.99 6.76
CA PHE A 91 -3.78 23.95 6.92
C PHE A 91 -5.19 23.32 6.84
N THR A 92 -5.29 22.04 7.21
CA THR A 92 -6.57 21.32 7.29
C THR A 92 -6.91 20.92 8.72
N MET A 93 -7.99 20.16 8.90
CA MET A 93 -8.42 19.64 10.20
C MET A 93 -8.08 18.14 10.35
N THR A 94 -7.06 17.65 9.65
CA THR A 94 -6.53 16.29 9.85
C THR A 94 -5.71 16.22 11.13
N THR A 95 -5.72 15.08 11.81
CA THR A 95 -4.87 14.90 13.00
C THR A 95 -3.39 14.83 12.63
N GLU A 96 -2.54 15.03 13.61
CA GLU A 96 -1.09 15.04 13.46
C GLU A 96 -0.50 13.74 14.02
N ILE A 97 0.59 13.26 13.41
CA ILE A 97 1.40 12.16 13.95
C ILE A 97 2.86 12.61 14.07
N SER A 98 3.59 12.01 15.00
CA SER A 98 5.04 12.19 15.13
C SER A 98 5.74 11.78 13.84
N PHE A 99 6.77 12.54 13.43
CA PHE A 99 7.67 12.13 12.35
C PHE A 99 8.54 10.93 12.75
N LYS A 100 8.95 10.85 14.03
CA LYS A 100 9.75 9.77 14.59
C LYS A 100 8.94 8.50 14.79
#